data_AF-A0AAD7MCZ7-F1
#
_entry.id   AF-A0AAD7MCZ7-F1
#
_cell.length_a   1.000
_cell.length_b   1.000
_cell.length_c   1.000
_cell.angle_alpha   90.00
_cell.angle_beta   90.00
_cell.angle_gamma   90.00
#
_symmetry.space_group_name_H-M   'P 1'
#
loop_
_entity.id
_entity.type
_entity.pdbx_description
1 polymer ?
#
loop_
_entity_poly.entity_id
_entity_poly.type
_entity_poly.pdbx_seq_one_letter_code
_entity_poly.pdbx_strand_id
1 'polypeptide(L)'
;MQSLTLHSIVIAALTLVSSGTIVPANEARVAPANLTVRDTDITYCSGISGTRGCVSPCTTYDGPPTCLETPGTSCAQASSNVLFCSGSGCTGTCNPYSSCIKLSNGYCFAPLTKSILISV
;
A
#
# COMPACT_ATOMS: atom_id res chain seq x y z
N MET A 1 -42.91 11.29 -51.02
CA MET A 1 -43.31 9.87 -51.20
C MET A 1 -42.05 9.05 -50.96
N GLN A 2 -41.83 8.60 -49.71
CA GLN A 2 -41.87 7.17 -49.29
C GLN A 2 -40.81 6.35 -50.04
N SER A 3 -39.82 5.73 -49.39
CA SER A 3 -40.03 4.58 -48.50
C SER A 3 -38.79 4.26 -47.64
N LEU A 4 -39.04 3.97 -46.36
CA LEU A 4 -38.13 3.29 -45.44
C LEU A 4 -38.08 1.78 -45.73
N THR A 5 -37.00 1.12 -45.28
CA THR A 5 -36.91 -0.18 -44.51
C THR A 5 -35.72 -1.02 -45.01
N LEU A 6 -35.05 -1.89 -44.25
CA LEU A 6 -34.75 -2.18 -42.83
C LEU A 6 -33.91 -3.50 -42.89
N HIS A 7 -33.12 -3.81 -41.85
CA HIS A 7 -32.33 -5.05 -41.59
C HIS A 7 -30.92 -5.11 -42.23
N SER A 8 -29.79 -5.14 -41.50
CA SER A 8 -29.48 -5.78 -40.21
C SER A 8 -28.27 -5.06 -39.54
N ILE A 9 -28.38 -4.56 -38.31
CA ILE A 9 -28.01 -5.17 -37.01
C ILE A 9 -26.56 -4.84 -36.55
N VAL A 10 -26.49 -3.96 -35.53
CA VAL A 10 -25.72 -4.02 -34.23
C VAL A 10 -24.16 -4.06 -34.37
N ILE A 11 -23.32 -3.22 -33.75
CA ILE A 11 -23.01 -3.05 -32.30
C ILE A 11 -22.05 -1.84 -32.10
N ALA A 12 -22.35 -1.02 -31.08
CA ALA A 12 -21.52 -0.23 -30.15
C ALA A 12 -20.20 0.42 -30.66
N ALA A 13 -20.09 1.75 -30.71
CA ALA A 13 -19.77 2.68 -29.61
C ALA A 13 -18.28 2.71 -29.19
N LEU A 14 -17.78 3.96 -29.07
CA LEU A 14 -16.54 4.44 -28.43
C LEU A 14 -15.20 4.23 -29.17
N THR A 15 -14.68 5.34 -29.72
CA THR A 15 -13.44 5.98 -29.21
C THR A 15 -13.34 7.42 -29.74
N LEU A 16 -13.91 8.37 -29.00
CA LEU A 16 -13.54 9.80 -29.01
C LEU A 16 -12.75 9.98 -27.69
N VAL A 17 -11.61 10.67 -27.60
CA VAL A 17 -11.34 12.04 -28.07
C VAL A 17 -9.84 12.20 -28.33
N SER A 18 -9.51 12.75 -29.50
CA SER A 18 -8.29 13.49 -29.77
C SER A 18 -8.39 14.88 -29.14
N SER A 19 -7.49 15.24 -28.23
CA SER A 19 -7.24 16.66 -27.91
C SER A 19 -5.81 16.81 -27.42
N GLY A 20 -4.89 17.10 -28.35
CA GLY A 20 -3.61 17.71 -28.01
C GLY A 20 -3.86 19.10 -27.45
N THR A 21 -3.61 19.29 -26.15
CA THR A 21 -3.61 20.60 -25.53
C THR A 21 -2.22 21.21 -25.67
N ILE A 22 -2.09 22.23 -26.51
CA ILE A 22 -0.91 23.10 -26.55
C ILE A 22 -1.04 24.04 -25.35
N VAL A 23 -0.23 23.83 -24.31
CA VAL A 23 -0.14 24.78 -23.19
C VAL A 23 0.94 25.82 -23.49
N PRO A 24 0.69 27.14 -23.29
CA PRO A 24 1.69 28.17 -23.46
C PRO A 24 2.87 27.96 -22.48
N ALA A 25 4.08 28.28 -22.93
CA ALA A 25 5.36 27.93 -22.28
C ALA A 25 5.61 28.54 -20.88
N ASN A 26 4.62 29.22 -20.28
CA ASN A 26 4.74 29.90 -18.99
C ASN A 26 3.86 29.30 -17.87
N GLU A 27 3.09 28.25 -18.14
CA GLU A 27 2.44 27.45 -17.09
C GLU A 27 2.78 25.97 -17.27
N ALA A 28 4.00 25.59 -16.88
CA ALA A 28 4.35 24.20 -16.65
C ALA A 28 3.53 23.69 -15.44
N ARG A 29 2.27 23.32 -15.68
CA ARG A 29 1.54 22.44 -14.77
C ARG A 29 2.34 21.15 -14.74
N VAL A 30 3.03 20.92 -13.62
CA VAL A 30 3.73 19.69 -13.30
C VAL A 30 2.78 18.55 -13.64
N ALA A 31 3.10 17.78 -14.69
CA ALA A 31 2.41 16.52 -14.94
C ALA A 31 2.50 15.71 -13.64
N PRO A 32 1.40 15.12 -13.13
CA PRO A 32 1.50 14.27 -11.97
C PRO A 32 2.53 13.20 -12.32
N ALA A 33 3.63 13.15 -11.56
CA ALA A 33 4.55 12.03 -11.65
C ALA A 33 3.68 10.77 -11.55
N ASN A 34 3.84 9.85 -12.50
CA ASN A 34 3.27 8.52 -12.37
C ASN A 34 4.05 7.84 -11.24
N LEU A 35 3.69 8.16 -10.00
CA LEU A 35 4.19 7.54 -8.80
C LEU A 35 3.67 6.11 -8.87
N THR A 36 4.48 5.19 -9.41
CA THR A 36 4.24 3.77 -9.26
C THR A 36 4.26 3.49 -7.77
N VAL A 37 3.07 3.43 -7.17
CA VAL A 37 2.90 3.07 -5.77
C VAL A 37 3.45 1.66 -5.63
N ARG A 38 4.55 1.52 -4.89
CA ARG A 38 5.19 0.21 -4.70
C ARG A 38 4.48 -0.50 -3.56
N ASP A 39 3.92 -1.67 -3.86
CA ASP A 39 3.34 -2.51 -2.84
C ASP A 39 4.41 -2.95 -1.84
N THR A 40 3.98 -3.08 -0.59
CA THR A 40 4.83 -3.50 0.52
C THR A 40 4.28 -4.77 1.11
N ASP A 41 5.09 -5.83 1.03
CA ASP A 41 4.88 -7.04 1.81
C ASP A 41 5.30 -6.80 3.26
N ILE A 42 4.39 -7.10 4.18
CA ILE A 42 4.64 -7.14 5.62
C ILE A 42 3.96 -8.34 6.26
N THR A 43 4.72 -9.11 7.02
CA THR A 43 4.21 -10.19 7.86
C THR A 43 4.38 -9.82 9.33
N TYR A 44 3.29 -9.80 10.08
CA TYR A 44 3.28 -9.48 11.51
C TYR A 44 2.60 -10.58 12.32
N CYS A 45 3.16 -10.89 13.48
CA CYS A 45 2.70 -11.99 14.32
C CYS A 45 2.44 -11.52 15.75
N SER A 46 1.43 -12.09 16.40
CA SER A 46 1.13 -11.78 17.81
C SER A 46 1.89 -12.68 18.80
N GLY A 47 2.46 -13.80 18.34
CA GLY A 47 3.29 -14.68 19.15
C GLY A 47 4.79 -14.40 19.01
N ILE A 48 5.53 -14.57 20.12
CA ILE A 48 6.99 -14.59 20.13
C ILE A 48 7.51 -15.77 20.98
N SER A 49 8.52 -16.48 20.48
CA SER A 49 9.19 -17.56 21.22
C SER A 49 10.59 -17.14 21.67
N GLY A 50 10.66 -16.48 22.83
CA GLY A 50 11.91 -15.97 23.40
C GLY A 50 12.67 -15.08 22.41
N THR A 51 13.97 -15.30 22.26
CA THR A 51 14.82 -14.61 21.28
C THR A 51 14.84 -15.28 19.90
N ARG A 52 14.18 -16.44 19.75
CA ARG A 52 14.34 -17.31 18.57
C ARG A 52 13.52 -16.85 17.37
N GLY A 53 12.43 -16.13 17.56
CA GLY A 53 11.66 -15.57 16.46
C GLY A 53 10.18 -15.35 16.73
N CYS A 54 9.50 -14.81 15.73
CA CYS A 54 8.04 -14.77 15.68
C CYS A 54 7.44 -16.17 15.60
N VAL A 55 6.31 -16.33 16.27
CA VAL A 55 5.47 -17.53 16.16
C VAL A 55 4.02 -17.13 15.90
N SER A 56 3.25 -18.07 15.38
CA SER A 56 1.84 -17.91 15.04
C SER A 56 0.98 -17.39 16.22
N PRO A 57 -0.15 -16.72 15.95
CA PRO A 57 -0.69 -16.43 14.61
C PRO A 57 0.04 -15.26 13.94
N CYS A 58 0.22 -15.39 12.63
CA CYS A 58 0.84 -14.39 11.76
C CYS A 58 -0.15 -13.99 10.67
N THR A 59 -0.14 -12.71 10.31
CA THR A 59 -0.90 -12.14 9.20
C THR A 59 0.06 -11.46 8.26
N THR A 60 -0.16 -11.66 6.95
CA THR A 60 0.60 -11.00 5.89
C THR A 60 -0.30 -10.00 5.19
N TYR A 61 0.24 -8.81 4.94
CA TYR A 61 -0.34 -7.78 4.11
C TYR A 61 0.60 -7.52 2.94
N ASP A 62 0.03 -7.48 1.74
CA ASP A 62 0.70 -7.05 0.52
C ASP A 62 -0.22 -6.05 -0.18
N GLY A 63 0.28 -4.84 -0.38
CA GLY A 63 -0.53 -3.78 -0.95
C GLY A 63 0.05 -2.38 -0.78
N PRO A 64 -0.74 -1.36 -1.13
CA PRO A 64 -0.28 0.02 -1.19
C PRO A 64 -0.03 0.63 0.20
N PRO A 65 0.59 1.82 0.27
CA PRO A 65 0.71 2.61 1.48
C PRO A 65 -0.64 2.77 2.18
N THR A 66 -0.66 2.36 3.44
CA THR A 66 -1.83 2.43 4.28
C THR A 66 -1.41 2.42 5.73
N CYS A 67 -2.34 2.75 6.60
CA CYS A 67 -2.22 2.49 8.02
C CYS A 67 -2.93 1.18 8.35
N LEU A 68 -2.18 0.19 8.81
CA LEU A 68 -2.71 -1.09 9.25
C LEU A 68 -2.92 -1.09 10.76
N GLU A 69 -4.15 -1.36 11.20
CA GLU A 69 -4.42 -1.64 12.61
C GLU A 69 -3.97 -3.06 12.93
N THR A 70 -2.97 -3.17 13.79
CA THR A 70 -2.34 -4.45 14.15
C THR A 70 -2.16 -4.56 15.66
N PRO A 71 -3.24 -4.41 16.47
CA PRO A 71 -3.13 -4.45 17.92
C PRO A 71 -2.63 -5.83 18.38
N GLY A 72 -1.57 -5.82 19.20
CA GLY A 72 -1.01 -7.07 19.72
C GLY A 72 0.01 -7.71 18.80
N THR A 73 0.55 -6.97 17.83
CA THR A 73 1.76 -7.38 17.12
C THR A 73 2.91 -7.49 18.11
N SER A 74 3.53 -8.66 18.17
CA SER A 74 4.72 -8.93 18.98
C SER A 74 6.00 -8.76 18.18
N CYS A 75 5.93 -9.04 16.88
CA CYS A 75 7.07 -8.99 15.98
C CYS A 75 6.60 -8.98 14.53
N ALA A 76 7.42 -8.42 13.64
CA ALA A 76 7.04 -8.21 12.23
C ALA A 76 8.25 -8.15 11.29
N GLN A 77 8.05 -8.53 10.04
CA GLN A 77 9.02 -8.44 8.97
C GLN A 77 8.38 -7.72 7.79
N ALA A 78 9.06 -6.73 7.23
CA ALA A 78 8.61 -5.98 6.07
C ALA A 78 9.67 -5.98 4.97
N SER A 79 9.22 -5.88 3.72
CA SER A 79 10.05 -5.78 2.53
C SER A 79 10.55 -4.36 2.22
N SER A 80 9.98 -3.34 2.87
CA SER A 80 10.24 -1.93 2.61
C SER A 80 10.14 -1.05 3.88
N ASN A 81 10.16 0.27 3.70
CA ASN A 81 10.15 1.27 4.77
C ASN A 81 8.77 1.35 5.45
N VAL A 82 8.59 0.58 6.52
CA VAL A 82 7.42 0.69 7.41
C VAL A 82 7.79 1.33 8.74
N LEU A 83 6.80 1.88 9.43
CA LEU A 83 6.93 2.40 10.79
C LEU A 83 6.01 1.65 11.75
N PHE A 84 6.55 1.24 12.88
CA PHE A 84 5.81 0.62 13.98
C PHE A 84 5.34 1.68 14.96
N CYS A 85 4.02 1.90 15.03
CA CYS A 85 3.41 2.94 15.84
C CYS A 85 2.79 2.36 17.12
N SER A 86 3.00 3.04 18.25
CA SER A 86 2.46 2.64 19.56
C SER A 86 0.98 2.99 19.75
N GLY A 87 0.44 3.93 18.95
CA GLY A 87 -0.98 4.29 18.94
C GLY A 87 -1.75 3.56 17.84
N SER A 88 -3.07 3.51 17.96
CA SER A 88 -3.97 3.16 16.86
C SER A 88 -4.02 4.29 15.82
N GLY A 89 -4.37 3.96 14.58
CA GLY A 89 -4.47 4.92 13.48
C GLY A 89 -3.13 5.53 13.07
N CYS A 90 -2.01 4.82 13.26
CA CYS A 90 -0.66 5.28 12.97
C CYS A 90 -0.30 6.59 13.70
N THR A 91 -0.77 6.69 14.94
CA THR A 91 -0.53 7.83 15.83
C THR A 91 0.47 7.47 16.94
N GLY A 92 0.85 8.48 17.74
CA GLY A 92 1.77 8.32 18.86
C GLY A 92 3.22 8.21 18.40
N THR A 93 4.01 7.39 19.10
CA THR A 93 5.42 7.19 18.77
C THR A 93 5.55 6.13 17.69
N CYS A 94 6.11 6.51 16.54
CA CYS A 94 6.35 5.63 15.41
C CYS A 94 7.86 5.44 15.21
N ASN A 95 8.31 4.18 15.20
CA ASN A 95 9.72 3.83 15.01
C ASN A 95 9.92 3.12 13.66
N PRO A 96 10.95 3.48 12.89
CA PRO A 96 11.18 2.88 11.58
C PRO A 96 11.59 1.40 11.70
N TYR A 97 11.21 0.60 10.71
CA TYR A 97 11.60 -0.81 10.60
C TYR A 97 13.11 -1.03 10.67
N SER A 98 13.89 -0.08 10.15
CA SER A 98 15.36 -0.12 10.13
C SER A 98 16.00 0.02 11.50
N SER A 99 15.33 0.63 12.48
CA SER A 99 15.86 0.80 13.85
C SER A 99 15.41 -0.29 14.81
N CYS A 100 14.75 -1.33 14.32
CA CYS A 100 14.21 -2.38 15.18
C CYS A 100 15.31 -3.32 15.70
N ILE A 101 15.04 -3.99 16.83
CA ILE A 101 15.84 -5.11 17.28
C ILE A 101 15.48 -6.33 16.45
N LYS A 102 16.45 -6.91 15.73
CA LYS A 102 16.24 -8.11 14.91
C LYS A 102 16.30 -9.38 15.76
N LEU A 103 15.37 -10.29 15.51
CA LEU A 103 15.33 -11.65 16.04
C LEU A 103 16.13 -12.60 15.14
N SER A 104 16.47 -13.79 15.64
CA SER A 104 17.30 -14.77 14.91
C SER A 104 16.72 -15.21 13.56
N ASN A 105 15.40 -15.09 13.37
CA ASN A 105 14.71 -15.43 12.13
C ASN A 105 14.51 -14.23 11.18
N GLY A 106 15.12 -13.06 11.45
CA GLY A 106 15.05 -11.86 10.61
C GLY A 106 13.88 -10.92 10.88
N TYR A 107 12.94 -11.31 11.75
CA TYR A 107 11.83 -10.46 12.17
C TYR A 107 12.31 -9.36 13.14
N CYS A 108 11.60 -8.23 13.15
CA CYS A 108 11.75 -7.19 14.15
C CYS A 108 10.96 -7.54 15.41
N PHE A 109 11.56 -7.34 16.57
CA PHE A 109 10.86 -7.32 17.84
C PHE A 109 10.03 -6.04 17.98
N ALA A 110 8.71 -6.17 18.17
CA ALA A 110 7.78 -5.06 18.05
C ALA A 110 6.55 -5.14 19.02
N PRO A 111 6.71 -5.50 20.31
CA PRO A 111 5.62 -5.87 21.23
C PRO A 111 4.63 -4.76 21.62
N LEU A 112 4.99 -3.50 21.38
CA LEU A 112 4.14 -2.34 21.70
C LEU A 112 3.45 -1.77 20.46
N THR A 113 3.56 -2.44 19.32
CA THR A 113 2.98 -1.99 18.07
C THR A 113 1.47 -2.17 18.10
N LYS A 114 0.75 -1.08 17.86
CA LYS A 114 -0.71 -1.05 17.73
C LYS A 114 -1.14 -0.83 16.29
N SER A 115 -0.32 -0.12 15.52
CA SER A 115 -0.53 0.06 14.09
C SER A 115 0.80 0.12 13.34
N ILE A 116 0.74 -0.16 12.03
CA ILE A 116 1.88 -0.12 11.14
C ILE A 116 1.59 0.82 9.99
N LEU A 117 2.43 1.85 9.84
CA LEU A 117 2.35 2.77 8.72
C LEU A 117 3.24 2.25 7.59
N ILE A 118 2.61 1.94 6.47
CA ILE A 118 3.29 1.64 5.21
C ILE A 118 3.38 2.96 4.45
N SER A 119 4.61 3.36 4.10
CA SER A 119 4.88 4.61 3.39
C SER A 119 5.68 4.33 2.10
N VAL A 120 5.47 5.17 1.08
CA VAL A 120 6.20 5.14 -0.20
C VAL A 120 7.54 5.87 -0.10
#